data_AF-A0A256YRT1-F1
#
_entry.id   AF-A0A256YRT1-F1
#
_cell.length_a   1.000
_cell.length_b   1.000
_cell.length_c   1.000
_cell.angle_alpha   90.00
_cell.angle_beta   90.00
_cell.angle_gamma   90.00
#
_symmetry.space_group_name_H-M   'P 1'
#
loop_
_entity.id
_entity.type
_entity.pdbx_description
1 polymer ?
#
loop_
_entity_poly.entity_id
_entity_poly.type
_entity_poly.pdbx_seq_one_letter_code
_entity_poly.pdbx_strand_id
1 'polypeptide(L)'
;MADNEEGTVGVGKERDVRVLLDLLSHDINNHIYGSMGYLELIESLVEDDEKLRRYLSFSMSELKSISHLVDNVKLLMDLKDDPFTGEPVDLHESVMSAAEAARYQMDDKELKLTLGFSTSECNLRADRFLNHLLTQLLLNSMKYSRNGIAHVKIDAKREGDRFMIIYEDDGTGIPDNLKDGVFTRFERSIHEGDVHGKGMGLSVVYNVSKRYGGDITLEDVTENGEVIGTRFRFILPAWTGKKGDTGDCSGNGKPHP
;
A
#
# COMPACT_ATOMS: atom_id res chain seq x y z
N MET A 1 -24.64 -9.14 42.67
CA MET A 1 -23.75 -8.07 42.19
C MET A 1 -22.88 -8.66 41.10
N ALA A 2 -23.40 -8.70 39.89
CA ALA A 2 -22.67 -9.01 38.68
C ALA A 2 -23.45 -8.31 37.58
N ASP A 3 -22.95 -7.16 37.14
CA ASP A 3 -23.40 -6.46 35.94
C ASP A 3 -22.28 -5.54 35.47
N ASN A 4 -22.14 -5.49 34.15
CA ASN A 4 -21.39 -4.53 33.32
C ASN A 4 -19.88 -4.76 33.09
N GLU A 5 -19.56 -5.71 32.21
CA GLU A 5 -18.36 -5.61 31.33
C GLU A 5 -18.68 -5.75 29.82
N GLU A 6 -19.91 -6.10 29.41
CA GLU A 6 -20.24 -6.32 27.98
C GLU A 6 -20.57 -5.03 27.19
N GLY A 7 -20.76 -3.88 27.85
CA GLY A 7 -21.24 -2.64 27.22
C GLY A 7 -20.18 -1.75 26.54
N THR A 8 -18.89 -1.92 26.83
CA THR A 8 -17.83 -1.00 26.38
C THR A 8 -17.17 -1.41 25.06
N VAL A 9 -17.21 -2.70 24.68
CA VAL A 9 -16.57 -3.20 23.46
C VAL A 9 -17.39 -2.87 22.19
N GLY A 10 -18.72 -2.84 22.29
CA GLY A 10 -19.60 -2.52 21.15
C GLY A 10 -19.56 -1.04 20.73
N VAL A 11 -19.44 -0.12 21.69
CA VAL A 11 -19.46 1.33 21.45
C VAL A 11 -18.20 1.81 20.73
N GLY A 12 -17.05 1.14 20.95
CA GLY A 12 -15.82 1.41 20.20
C GLY A 12 -15.89 0.99 18.73
N LYS A 13 -16.45 -0.21 18.46
CA LYS A 13 -16.56 -0.76 17.10
C LYS A 13 -17.52 0.06 16.22
N GLU A 14 -18.65 0.51 16.76
CA GLU A 14 -19.59 1.37 16.02
C GLU A 14 -19.03 2.78 15.76
N ARG A 15 -18.23 3.30 16.69
CA ARG A 15 -17.58 4.62 16.55
C ARG A 15 -16.50 4.59 15.47
N ASP A 16 -15.68 3.55 15.43
CA ASP A 16 -14.67 3.34 14.36
C ASP A 16 -15.31 3.25 12.97
N VAL A 17 -16.42 2.51 12.84
CA VAL A 17 -17.15 2.36 11.57
C VAL A 17 -17.79 3.68 11.14
N ARG A 18 -18.33 4.46 12.08
CA ARG A 18 -18.93 5.76 11.76
C ARG A 18 -17.90 6.75 11.25
N VAL A 19 -16.72 6.83 11.89
CA VAL A 19 -15.67 7.73 11.41
C VAL A 19 -15.08 7.26 10.07
N LEU A 20 -14.95 5.94 9.87
CA LEU A 20 -14.60 5.36 8.57
C LEU A 20 -15.58 5.81 7.46
N LEU A 21 -16.88 5.80 7.74
CA LEU A 21 -17.91 6.25 6.79
C LEU A 21 -17.86 7.75 6.53
N ASP A 22 -17.59 8.58 7.54
CA ASP A 22 -17.48 10.03 7.38
C ASP A 22 -16.24 10.42 6.55
N LEU A 23 -15.09 9.78 6.81
CA LEU A 23 -13.86 9.98 6.03
C LEU A 23 -14.02 9.51 4.58
N LEU A 24 -14.61 8.34 4.39
CA LEU A 24 -14.91 7.81 3.07
C LEU A 24 -15.85 8.76 2.31
N SER A 25 -16.90 9.25 2.98
CA SER A 25 -17.85 10.19 2.35
C SER A 25 -17.15 11.47 1.91
N HIS A 26 -16.27 12.04 2.73
CA HIS A 26 -15.52 13.24 2.38
C HIS A 26 -14.63 13.02 1.14
N ASP A 27 -13.79 11.98 1.16
CA ASP A 27 -12.85 11.72 0.06
C ASP A 27 -13.57 11.32 -1.23
N ILE A 28 -14.63 10.49 -1.13
CA ILE A 28 -15.49 10.18 -2.28
C ILE A 28 -16.12 11.45 -2.84
N ASN A 29 -16.69 12.32 -2.01
CA ASN A 29 -17.31 13.55 -2.47
C ASN A 29 -16.28 14.45 -3.18
N ASN A 30 -15.06 14.58 -2.65
CA ASN A 30 -14.00 15.35 -3.32
C ASN A 30 -13.69 14.82 -4.72
N HIS A 31 -13.58 13.50 -4.88
CA HIS A 31 -13.37 12.87 -6.18
C HIS A 31 -14.59 13.03 -7.11
N ILE A 32 -15.81 12.93 -6.57
CA ILE A 32 -17.05 13.17 -7.34
C ILE A 32 -17.07 14.60 -7.87
N TYR A 33 -16.82 15.60 -7.02
CA TYR A 33 -16.80 17.01 -7.42
C TYR A 33 -15.70 17.30 -8.46
N GLY A 34 -14.52 16.69 -8.31
CA GLY A 34 -13.46 16.76 -9.32
C GLY A 34 -13.91 16.19 -10.67
N SER A 35 -14.51 14.99 -10.66
CA SER A 35 -15.02 14.33 -11.86
C SER A 35 -16.11 15.15 -12.53
N MET A 36 -17.09 15.65 -11.76
CA MET A 36 -18.17 16.52 -12.23
C MET A 36 -17.63 17.82 -12.83
N GLY A 37 -16.67 18.48 -12.18
CA GLY A 37 -16.07 19.71 -12.70
C GLY A 37 -15.39 19.51 -14.06
N TYR A 38 -14.71 18.39 -14.28
CA TYR A 38 -14.16 18.07 -15.61
C TYR A 38 -15.25 17.81 -16.66
N LEU A 39 -16.37 17.19 -16.28
CA LEU A 39 -17.51 16.99 -17.17
C LEU A 39 -18.20 18.33 -17.52
N GLU A 40 -18.35 19.25 -16.56
CA GLU A 40 -18.86 20.61 -16.80
C GLU A 40 -17.94 21.40 -17.75
N LEU A 41 -16.61 21.25 -17.62
CA LEU A 41 -15.66 21.84 -18.56
C LEU A 41 -15.83 21.27 -19.98
N ILE A 42 -16.11 19.97 -20.11
CA ILE A 42 -16.42 19.33 -21.39
C ILE A 42 -17.70 19.88 -22.00
N GLU A 43 -18.76 20.10 -21.21
CA GLU A 43 -20.02 20.68 -21.70
C GLU A 43 -19.83 22.10 -22.25
N SER A 44 -18.90 22.87 -21.67
CA SER A 44 -18.56 24.23 -22.12
C SER A 44 -17.58 24.28 -23.30
N LEU A 45 -17.03 23.13 -23.72
CA LEU A 45 -15.98 23.05 -24.72
C LEU A 45 -16.55 23.19 -26.14
N VAL A 46 -15.94 24.07 -26.95
CA VAL A 46 -16.27 24.20 -28.38
C VAL A 46 -15.06 23.75 -29.19
N GLU A 47 -15.21 22.65 -29.92
CA GLU A 47 -14.27 22.12 -30.92
C GLU A 47 -12.79 22.07 -30.47
N ASP A 48 -12.49 21.23 -29.47
CA ASP A 48 -11.11 20.94 -29.04
C ASP A 48 -10.97 19.47 -28.61
N ASP A 49 -10.70 18.58 -29.57
CA ASP A 49 -10.59 17.13 -29.35
C ASP A 49 -9.48 16.76 -28.35
N GLU A 50 -8.41 17.56 -28.27
CA GLU A 50 -7.30 17.31 -27.36
C GLU A 50 -7.73 17.58 -25.91
N LYS A 51 -8.34 18.74 -25.66
CA LYS A 51 -8.89 19.06 -24.33
C LYS A 51 -10.02 18.11 -23.94
N LEU A 52 -10.89 17.74 -24.87
CA LEU A 52 -11.96 16.76 -24.63
C LEU A 52 -11.39 15.44 -24.10
N ARG A 53 -10.42 14.84 -24.81
CA ARG A 53 -9.78 13.59 -24.38
C ARG A 53 -9.09 13.73 -23.03
N ARG A 54 -8.43 14.87 -22.81
CA ARG A 54 -7.71 15.15 -21.57
C ARG A 54 -8.66 15.26 -20.37
N TYR A 55 -9.73 16.06 -20.47
CA TYR A 55 -10.70 16.22 -19.39
C TYR A 55 -11.48 14.93 -19.12
N LEU A 56 -11.80 14.16 -20.18
CA LEU A 56 -12.43 12.85 -20.02
C LEU A 56 -11.50 11.90 -19.25
N SER A 57 -10.21 11.88 -19.58
CA SER A 57 -9.21 11.09 -18.86
C SER A 57 -9.10 11.50 -17.39
N PHE A 58 -9.11 12.80 -17.08
CA PHE A 58 -9.11 13.29 -15.71
C PHE A 58 -10.37 12.88 -14.94
N SER A 59 -11.56 13.08 -15.52
CA SER A 59 -12.83 12.63 -14.94
C SER A 59 -12.83 11.13 -14.64
N MET A 60 -12.32 10.31 -15.58
CA MET A 60 -12.19 8.87 -15.42
C MET A 60 -11.19 8.49 -14.31
N SER A 61 -10.08 9.22 -14.18
CA SER A 61 -9.09 9.02 -13.12
C SER A 61 -9.68 9.26 -11.72
N GLU A 62 -10.53 10.28 -11.58
CA GLU A 62 -11.26 10.55 -10.33
C GLU A 62 -12.21 9.39 -9.97
N LEU A 63 -12.95 8.84 -10.95
CA LEU A 63 -13.83 7.68 -10.73
C LEU A 63 -13.05 6.41 -10.36
N LYS A 64 -11.92 6.15 -11.03
CA LYS A 64 -11.02 5.03 -10.66
C LYS A 64 -10.52 5.20 -9.22
N SER A 65 -10.18 6.43 -8.82
CA SER A 65 -9.76 6.74 -7.45
C SER A 65 -10.85 6.40 -6.42
N ILE A 66 -12.12 6.72 -6.71
CA ILE A 66 -13.26 6.34 -5.85
C ILE A 66 -13.34 4.82 -5.69
N SER A 67 -13.24 4.06 -6.79
CA SER A 67 -13.27 2.60 -6.73
C SER A 67 -12.18 2.05 -5.80
N HIS A 68 -10.95 2.57 -5.91
CA HIS A 68 -9.84 2.14 -5.08
C HIS A 68 -10.05 2.47 -3.59
N LEU A 69 -10.68 3.61 -3.27
CA LEU A 69 -11.02 3.95 -1.89
C LEU A 69 -12.03 2.97 -1.30
N VAL A 70 -13.07 2.61 -2.06
CA VAL A 70 -14.07 1.63 -1.64
C VAL A 70 -13.43 0.26 -1.38
N ASP A 71 -12.53 -0.18 -2.27
CA ASP A 71 -11.84 -1.46 -2.11
C ASP A 71 -10.90 -1.47 -0.90
N ASN A 72 -10.18 -0.36 -0.65
CA ASN A 72 -9.35 -0.22 0.54
C ASN A 72 -10.17 -0.27 1.84
N VAL A 73 -11.36 0.33 1.86
CA VAL A 73 -12.25 0.26 3.02
C VAL A 73 -12.77 -1.14 3.26
N LYS A 74 -13.21 -1.86 2.22
CA LYS A 74 -13.60 -3.26 2.33
C LYS A 74 -12.46 -4.11 2.91
N LEU A 75 -11.25 -3.91 2.40
CA LEU A 75 -10.07 -4.62 2.86
C LEU A 75 -9.76 -4.35 4.34
N LEU A 76 -9.88 -3.11 4.79
CA LEU A 76 -9.67 -2.74 6.19
C LEU A 76 -10.74 -3.35 7.11
N MET A 77 -11.99 -3.43 6.66
CA MET A 77 -13.06 -4.12 7.39
C MET A 77 -12.77 -5.61 7.49
N ASP A 78 -12.42 -6.25 6.36
CA ASP A 78 -12.06 -7.66 6.32
C ASP A 78 -10.86 -7.97 7.23
N LEU A 79 -9.82 -7.12 7.24
CA LEU A 79 -8.65 -7.27 8.10
C LEU A 79 -8.99 -7.29 9.59
N LYS A 80 -10.00 -6.53 10.02
CA LYS A 80 -10.43 -6.45 11.43
C LYS A 80 -11.20 -7.70 11.86
N ASP A 81 -12.03 -8.26 10.99
CA ASP A 81 -12.91 -9.38 11.33
C ASP A 81 -12.29 -10.76 11.00
N ASP A 82 -11.27 -10.82 10.15
CA ASP A 82 -10.62 -12.06 9.72
C ASP A 82 -9.45 -12.47 10.64
N PRO A 83 -9.50 -13.61 11.35
CA PRO A 83 -8.39 -14.07 12.18
C PRO A 83 -7.16 -14.43 11.34
N PHE A 84 -5.96 -14.12 11.84
CA PHE A 84 -4.72 -14.45 11.11
C PHE A 84 -4.44 -15.97 11.10
N THR A 85 -4.63 -16.60 9.94
CA THR A 85 -4.32 -18.01 9.68
C THR A 85 -3.07 -18.16 8.82
N GLY A 86 -2.00 -17.44 9.15
CA GLY A 86 -0.84 -17.35 8.25
C GLY A 86 -0.21 -18.69 7.90
N GLU A 87 0.04 -18.88 6.60
CA GLU A 87 0.70 -20.03 6.00
C GLU A 87 2.07 -19.61 5.41
N PRO A 88 2.99 -20.55 5.14
CA PRO A 88 4.24 -20.23 4.45
C PRO A 88 3.96 -19.82 3.00
N VAL A 89 4.31 -18.58 2.67
CA VAL A 89 4.12 -17.98 1.35
C VAL A 89 5.48 -17.64 0.73
N ASP A 90 5.62 -17.94 -0.56
CA ASP A 90 6.76 -17.51 -1.37
C ASP A 90 6.61 -16.01 -1.70
N LEU A 91 7.55 -15.20 -1.19
CA LEU A 91 7.55 -13.75 -1.44
C LEU A 91 7.70 -13.41 -2.92
N HIS A 92 8.49 -14.18 -3.68
CA HIS A 92 8.69 -13.95 -5.10
C HIS A 92 7.38 -14.12 -5.87
N GLU A 93 6.65 -15.23 -5.65
CA GLU A 93 5.34 -15.45 -6.28
C GLU A 93 4.35 -14.34 -5.93
N SER A 94 4.32 -13.93 -4.65
CA SER A 94 3.45 -12.85 -4.18
C SER A 94 3.76 -11.50 -4.84
N VAL A 95 5.05 -11.16 -4.94
CA VAL A 95 5.51 -9.94 -5.60
C VAL A 95 5.17 -9.95 -7.09
N MET A 96 5.36 -11.08 -7.77
CA MET A 96 5.03 -11.20 -9.20
C MET A 96 3.51 -11.10 -9.45
N SER A 97 2.70 -11.76 -8.62
CA SER A 97 1.23 -11.64 -8.67
C SER A 97 0.77 -10.20 -8.41
N ALA A 98 1.35 -9.54 -7.41
CA ALA A 98 1.04 -8.14 -7.11
C ALA A 98 1.44 -7.18 -8.24
N ALA A 99 2.56 -7.45 -8.92
CA ALA A 99 3.02 -6.66 -10.07
C ALA A 99 2.12 -6.82 -11.29
N GLU A 100 1.60 -8.03 -11.55
CA GLU A 100 0.61 -8.25 -12.61
C GLU A 100 -0.68 -7.48 -12.31
N ALA A 101 -1.19 -7.56 -11.08
CA ALA A 101 -2.37 -6.82 -10.66
C ALA A 101 -2.17 -5.29 -10.78
N ALA A 102 -1.01 -4.77 -10.39
CA ALA A 102 -0.69 -3.34 -10.50
C ALA A 102 -0.63 -2.87 -11.96
N ARG A 103 0.01 -3.66 -12.85
CA ARG A 103 0.05 -3.36 -14.30
C ARG A 103 -1.33 -3.37 -14.93
N TYR A 104 -2.21 -4.27 -14.50
CA TYR A 104 -3.59 -4.31 -15.00
C TYR A 104 -4.39 -3.06 -14.59
N GLN A 105 -4.18 -2.56 -13.37
CA GLN A 105 -4.91 -1.39 -12.86
C GLN A 105 -4.39 -0.05 -13.41
N MET A 106 -3.09 0.05 -13.72
CA MET A 106 -2.45 1.23 -14.26
C MET A 106 -1.76 0.90 -15.59
N ASP A 107 -2.57 0.68 -16.62
CA ASP A 107 -2.14 0.33 -17.98
C ASP A 107 -1.46 1.49 -18.72
N ASP A 108 -1.63 2.71 -18.25
CA ASP A 108 -1.03 3.94 -18.77
C ASP A 108 0.39 4.21 -18.23
N LYS A 109 0.90 3.38 -17.32
CA LYS A 109 2.22 3.53 -16.69
C LYS A 109 3.04 2.26 -16.75
N GLU A 110 4.37 2.42 -16.74
CA GLU A 110 5.30 1.29 -16.80
C GLU A 110 5.85 0.95 -15.40
N LEU A 111 5.96 -0.35 -15.10
CA LEU A 111 6.55 -0.86 -13.86
C LEU A 111 7.77 -1.74 -14.17
N LYS A 112 8.96 -1.25 -13.79
CA LYS A 112 10.23 -1.96 -13.86
C LYS A 112 10.61 -2.46 -12.48
N LEU A 113 10.53 -3.78 -12.29
CA LEU A 113 10.75 -4.43 -11.01
C LEU A 113 12.09 -5.15 -11.00
N THR A 114 12.89 -4.91 -9.96
CA THR A 114 14.15 -5.62 -9.68
C THR A 114 14.04 -6.33 -8.33
N LEU A 115 14.32 -7.64 -8.31
CA LEU A 115 14.32 -8.44 -7.08
C LEU A 115 15.75 -8.77 -6.69
N GLY A 116 16.13 -8.40 -5.47
CA GLY A 116 17.47 -8.64 -4.91
C GLY A 116 17.57 -9.91 -4.05
N PHE A 117 16.62 -10.83 -4.18
CA PHE A 117 16.54 -12.08 -3.41
C PHE A 117 16.13 -13.26 -4.29
N SER A 118 16.44 -14.48 -3.86
CA SER A 118 16.09 -15.72 -4.57
C SER A 118 14.84 -16.40 -3.98
N THR A 119 14.12 -17.17 -4.80
CA THR A 119 12.85 -17.84 -4.45
C THR A 119 12.98 -18.82 -3.27
N SER A 120 14.12 -19.50 -3.13
CA SER A 120 14.35 -20.51 -2.09
C SER A 120 14.62 -19.95 -0.70
N GLU A 121 14.87 -18.64 -0.56
CA GLU A 121 15.43 -18.05 0.67
C GLU A 121 14.42 -17.18 1.46
N CYS A 122 13.19 -17.00 0.96
CA CYS A 122 12.29 -15.93 1.42
C CYS A 122 10.85 -16.39 1.69
N ASN A 123 10.68 -17.48 2.44
CA ASN A 123 9.36 -17.85 2.95
C ASN A 123 8.99 -17.01 4.17
N LEU A 124 7.86 -16.29 4.10
CA LEU A 124 7.26 -15.61 5.24
C LEU A 124 5.92 -16.26 5.62
N ARG A 125 5.53 -16.11 6.88
CA ARG A 125 4.20 -16.51 7.32
C ARG A 125 3.23 -15.37 7.02
N ALA A 126 2.37 -15.56 6.04
CA ALA A 126 1.44 -14.53 5.55
C ALA A 126 0.10 -15.15 5.15
N ASP A 127 -0.86 -14.30 4.79
CA ASP A 127 -2.14 -14.69 4.22
C ASP A 127 -2.45 -13.86 2.96
N ARG A 128 -3.69 -13.93 2.47
CA ARG A 128 -4.12 -13.23 1.25
C ARG A 128 -3.90 -11.71 1.29
N PHE A 129 -3.73 -11.11 2.46
CA PHE A 129 -3.53 -9.66 2.58
C PHE A 129 -2.11 -9.22 2.20
N LEU A 130 -1.15 -10.14 2.07
CA LEU A 130 0.21 -9.82 1.60
C LEU A 130 0.18 -9.26 0.17
N ASN A 131 -0.55 -9.92 -0.73
CA ASN A 131 -0.69 -9.45 -2.11
C ASN A 131 -1.31 -8.05 -2.16
N HIS A 132 -2.30 -7.78 -1.30
CA HIS A 132 -2.90 -6.45 -1.22
C HIS A 132 -1.90 -5.39 -0.78
N LEU A 133 -1.10 -5.67 0.27
CA LEU A 133 -0.04 -4.77 0.73
C LEU A 133 0.96 -4.48 -0.41
N LEU A 134 1.44 -5.52 -1.09
CA LEU A 134 2.42 -5.38 -2.17
C LEU A 134 1.83 -4.60 -3.36
N THR A 135 0.59 -4.91 -3.76
CA THR A 135 -0.10 -4.18 -4.83
C THR A 135 -0.28 -2.70 -4.46
N GLN A 136 -0.64 -2.37 -3.21
CA GLN A 136 -0.76 -0.97 -2.79
C GLN A 136 0.55 -0.20 -2.88
N LEU A 137 1.68 -0.81 -2.49
CA LEU A 137 3.00 -0.18 -2.65
C LEU A 137 3.32 0.05 -4.14
N LEU A 138 3.13 -0.97 -4.98
CA LEU A 138 3.40 -0.88 -6.43
C LEU A 138 2.52 0.17 -7.12
N LEU A 139 1.23 0.23 -6.78
CA LEU A 139 0.33 1.27 -7.27
C LEU A 139 0.77 2.66 -6.83
N ASN A 140 1.24 2.82 -5.59
CA ASN A 140 1.79 4.09 -5.13
C ASN A 140 3.04 4.49 -5.94
N SER A 141 3.98 3.58 -6.16
CA SER A 141 5.20 3.88 -6.92
C SER A 141 4.88 4.19 -8.39
N MET A 142 3.95 3.48 -9.02
CA MET A 142 3.46 3.83 -10.37
C MET A 142 2.78 5.21 -10.35
N LYS A 143 1.88 5.48 -9.40
CA LYS A 143 1.17 6.76 -9.28
C LYS A 143 2.11 7.95 -9.11
N TYR A 144 3.13 7.84 -8.27
CA TYR A 144 4.05 8.91 -7.91
C TYR A 144 5.39 8.84 -8.66
N SER A 145 5.45 8.05 -9.74
CA SER A 145 6.60 8.04 -10.67
C SER A 145 6.76 9.38 -11.37
N ARG A 146 8.03 9.82 -11.53
CA ARG A 146 8.35 11.12 -12.14
C ARG A 146 8.05 11.18 -13.64
N ASN A 147 8.31 10.08 -14.34
CA ASN A 147 8.29 10.03 -15.82
C ASN A 147 7.31 8.98 -16.37
N GLY A 148 6.33 8.56 -15.57
CA GLY A 148 5.41 7.48 -15.94
C GLY A 148 6.00 6.06 -15.92
N ILE A 149 7.29 5.94 -15.59
CA ILE A 149 7.99 4.67 -15.37
C ILE A 149 8.38 4.62 -13.89
N ALA A 150 7.90 3.61 -13.17
CA ALA A 150 8.31 3.32 -11.80
C ALA A 150 9.40 2.26 -11.79
N HIS A 151 10.56 2.59 -11.23
CA HIS A 151 11.61 1.62 -10.92
C HIS A 151 11.47 1.22 -9.46
N VAL A 152 11.13 -0.05 -9.25
CA VAL A 152 10.94 -0.61 -7.91
C VAL A 152 11.98 -1.68 -7.67
N LYS A 153 12.70 -1.57 -6.56
CA LYS A 153 13.63 -2.58 -6.06
C LYS A 153 13.07 -3.19 -4.79
N ILE A 154 12.98 -4.52 -4.77
CA ILE A 154 12.58 -5.26 -3.57
C ILE A 154 13.71 -6.20 -3.18
N ASP A 155 14.28 -5.96 -2.00
CA ASP A 155 15.24 -6.86 -1.37
C ASP A 155 14.57 -7.54 -0.18
N ALA A 156 14.95 -8.77 0.10
CA ALA A 156 14.50 -9.48 1.29
C ALA A 156 15.64 -10.29 1.86
N LYS A 157 15.73 -10.31 3.20
CA LYS A 157 16.72 -11.15 3.89
C LYS A 157 16.22 -11.56 5.26
N ARG A 158 16.65 -12.75 5.67
CA ARG A 158 16.48 -13.21 7.04
C ARG A 158 17.68 -12.79 7.89
N GLU A 159 17.41 -12.21 9.05
CA GLU A 159 18.41 -11.86 10.06
C GLU A 159 17.99 -12.48 11.40
N GLY A 160 18.46 -13.70 11.66
CA GLY A 160 18.12 -14.46 12.86
C GLY A 160 16.64 -14.83 12.95
N ASP A 161 15.95 -14.24 13.92
CA ASP A 161 14.51 -14.39 14.19
C ASP A 161 13.64 -13.36 13.48
N ARG A 162 14.25 -12.49 12.65
CA ARG A 162 13.55 -11.47 11.87
C ARG A 162 13.72 -11.69 10.38
N PHE A 163 12.70 -11.31 9.64
CA PHE A 163 12.68 -11.28 8.18
C PHE A 163 12.46 -9.83 7.76
N MET A 164 13.43 -9.27 7.04
CA MET A 164 13.37 -7.89 6.58
C MET A 164 13.07 -7.85 5.09
N ILE A 165 12.06 -7.08 4.72
CA ILE A 165 11.75 -6.72 3.33
C ILE A 165 12.05 -5.24 3.17
N ILE A 166 12.86 -4.89 2.17
CA ILE A 166 13.15 -3.51 1.80
C ILE A 166 12.51 -3.27 0.44
N TYR A 167 11.60 -2.31 0.39
CA TYR A 167 10.95 -1.85 -0.83
C TYR A 167 11.45 -0.44 -1.11
N GLU A 168 12.04 -0.22 -2.28
CA GLU A 168 12.51 1.08 -2.74
C GLU A 168 11.87 1.44 -4.07
N ASP A 169 11.43 2.70 -4.21
CA ASP A 169 11.01 3.28 -5.48
C ASP A 169 11.79 4.55 -5.82
N ASP A 170 11.71 4.98 -7.08
CA ASP A 170 12.30 6.22 -7.62
C ASP A 170 11.29 7.37 -7.79
N GLY A 171 10.21 7.34 -6.99
CA GLY A 171 9.14 8.32 -7.05
C GLY A 171 9.54 9.71 -6.53
N THR A 172 8.57 10.61 -6.45
CA THR A 172 8.75 11.99 -5.94
C THR A 172 9.12 12.07 -4.46
N GLY A 173 9.12 10.95 -3.73
CA GLY A 173 9.24 10.92 -2.28
C GLY A 173 7.94 11.33 -1.58
N ILE A 174 7.98 11.28 -0.24
CA ILE A 174 6.87 11.70 0.62
C ILE A 174 7.30 13.00 1.33
N PRO A 175 6.51 14.09 1.24
CA PRO A 175 6.81 15.34 1.96
C PRO A 175 6.99 15.12 3.47
N ASP A 176 7.98 15.79 4.08
CA ASP A 176 8.34 15.62 5.50
C ASP A 176 7.16 15.80 6.45
N ASN A 177 6.31 16.79 6.20
CA ASN A 177 5.12 17.08 7.00
C ASN A 177 4.05 15.97 6.95
N LEU A 178 4.17 15.01 6.03
CA LEU A 178 3.26 13.87 5.92
C LEU A 178 3.81 12.60 6.58
N LYS A 179 5.14 12.47 6.74
CA LYS A 179 5.81 11.21 7.15
C LYS A 179 5.36 10.70 8.52
N ASP A 180 5.34 11.56 9.54
CA ASP A 180 4.99 11.19 10.92
C ASP A 180 3.56 10.64 11.09
N GLY A 181 2.70 10.90 10.11
CA GLY A 181 1.31 10.45 10.09
C GLY A 181 0.99 9.53 8.94
N VAL A 182 1.90 9.20 8.02
CA VAL A 182 1.48 8.55 6.76
C VAL A 182 0.85 7.17 6.97
N PHE A 183 1.29 6.46 8.01
CA PHE A 183 0.76 5.15 8.39
C PHE A 183 -0.47 5.22 9.30
N THR A 184 -0.51 6.24 10.16
CA THR A 184 -1.50 6.37 11.25
C THR A 184 -2.52 7.48 11.00
N ARG A 185 -2.44 8.22 9.89
CA ARG A 185 -3.36 9.30 9.53
C ARG A 185 -4.79 8.83 9.56
N PHE A 186 -5.03 7.61 9.08
CA PHE A 186 -6.35 7.00 9.12
C PHE A 186 -6.83 6.75 10.56
N GLU A 187 -5.97 6.22 11.44
CA GLU A 187 -6.29 5.99 12.86
C GLU A 187 -6.44 7.31 13.64
N ARG A 188 -5.60 8.31 13.38
CA ARG A 188 -5.69 9.65 13.99
C ARG A 188 -6.96 10.36 13.55
N SER A 189 -7.33 10.30 12.28
CA SER A 189 -8.60 10.85 11.81
C SER A 189 -9.82 10.15 12.43
N ILE A 190 -9.71 8.85 12.75
CA ILE A 190 -10.72 8.11 13.53
C ILE A 190 -10.82 8.63 14.98
N HIS A 191 -9.69 8.87 15.64
CA HIS A 191 -9.67 9.24 17.06
C HIS A 191 -9.85 10.74 17.33
N GLU A 192 -9.33 11.60 16.47
CA GLU A 192 -9.23 13.05 16.67
C GLU A 192 -10.27 13.83 15.84
N GLY A 193 -10.95 13.19 14.89
CA GLY A 193 -12.00 13.82 14.08
C GLY A 193 -11.49 14.88 13.11
N ASP A 194 -10.17 14.99 12.93
CA ASP A 194 -9.53 15.95 12.04
C ASP A 194 -9.33 15.32 10.64
N VAL A 195 -10.01 15.91 9.65
CA VAL A 195 -10.25 15.32 8.33
C VAL A 195 -9.37 16.03 7.30
N HIS A 196 -8.17 15.51 7.01
CA HIS A 196 -7.36 15.99 5.88
C HIS A 196 -6.59 14.85 5.17
N GLY A 197 -7.12 14.43 4.01
CA GLY A 197 -6.33 14.03 2.83
C GLY A 197 -6.03 12.53 2.59
N LYS A 198 -5.82 12.23 1.30
CA LYS A 198 -5.41 10.95 0.68
C LYS A 198 -4.40 10.18 1.55
N GLY A 199 -4.84 9.10 2.22
CA GLY A 199 -3.99 8.33 3.14
C GLY A 199 -4.37 6.85 3.38
N MET A 200 -5.46 6.35 2.80
CA MET A 200 -5.92 4.97 3.08
C MET A 200 -5.00 3.86 2.52
N GLY A 201 -4.27 4.12 1.44
CA GLY A 201 -3.41 3.09 0.83
C GLY A 201 -2.29 2.62 1.78
N LEU A 202 -1.65 3.56 2.48
CA LEU A 202 -0.57 3.24 3.41
C LEU A 202 -1.08 2.80 4.79
N SER A 203 -2.34 3.09 5.15
CA SER A 203 -2.95 2.50 6.34
C SER A 203 -3.23 1.00 6.16
N VAL A 204 -3.59 0.54 4.94
CA VAL A 204 -3.65 -0.90 4.62
C VAL A 204 -2.28 -1.53 4.83
N VAL A 205 -1.23 -0.95 4.25
CA VAL A 205 0.15 -1.44 4.38
C VAL A 205 0.56 -1.55 5.85
N TYR A 206 0.25 -0.53 6.66
CA TYR A 206 0.51 -0.53 8.09
C TYR A 206 -0.24 -1.65 8.83
N ASN A 207 -1.56 -1.74 8.63
CA ASN A 207 -2.41 -2.72 9.33
C ASN A 207 -2.02 -4.17 8.97
N VAL A 208 -1.71 -4.44 7.70
CA VAL A 208 -1.23 -5.77 7.27
C VAL A 208 0.14 -6.08 7.88
N SER A 209 1.05 -5.10 7.98
CA SER A 209 2.34 -5.28 8.65
C SER A 209 2.19 -5.62 10.13
N LYS A 210 1.27 -4.92 10.83
CA LYS A 210 0.94 -5.17 12.24
C LYS A 210 0.26 -6.52 12.44
N ARG A 211 -0.63 -6.92 11.53
CA ARG A 211 -1.25 -8.26 11.51
C ARG A 211 -0.22 -9.38 11.52
N TYR A 212 0.90 -9.21 10.83
CA TYR A 212 1.99 -10.19 10.81
C TYR A 212 2.93 -10.09 12.02
N GLY A 213 2.60 -9.27 13.02
CA GLY A 213 3.41 -9.07 14.22
C GLY A 213 4.69 -8.27 13.96
N GLY A 214 4.74 -7.53 12.84
CA GLY A 214 5.91 -6.78 12.41
C GLY A 214 5.82 -5.27 12.63
N ASP A 215 6.85 -4.60 12.13
CA ASP A 215 6.90 -3.14 12.06
C ASP A 215 7.23 -2.65 10.67
N ILE A 216 6.88 -1.39 10.40
CA ILE A 216 7.17 -0.72 9.14
C ILE A 216 7.80 0.64 9.40
N THR A 217 8.89 0.93 8.70
CA THR A 217 9.51 2.26 8.69
C THR A 217 9.55 2.83 7.29
N LEU A 218 9.61 4.16 7.23
CA LEU A 218 9.67 4.95 6.01
C LEU A 218 10.88 5.87 6.05
N GLU A 219 11.66 5.87 4.98
CA GLU A 219 12.80 6.77 4.77
C GLU A 219 12.82 7.29 3.34
N ASP A 220 13.50 8.41 3.12
CA ASP A 220 13.82 8.86 1.77
C ASP A 220 15.00 8.06 1.21
N VAL A 221 14.96 7.83 -0.10
CA VAL A 221 16.16 7.51 -0.88
C VAL A 221 16.71 8.83 -1.38
N THR A 222 17.94 9.17 -0.98
CA THR A 222 18.57 10.45 -1.34
C THR A 222 19.82 10.25 -2.18
N GLU A 223 19.99 11.08 -3.20
CA GLU A 223 21.22 11.18 -3.98
C GLU A 223 21.65 12.65 -4.05
N ASN A 224 22.91 12.93 -3.73
CA ASN A 224 23.45 14.30 -3.68
C ASN A 224 22.66 15.28 -2.79
N GLY A 225 21.96 14.77 -1.77
CA GLY A 225 21.13 15.57 -0.86
C GLY A 225 19.72 15.84 -1.37
N GLU A 226 19.34 15.34 -2.54
CA GLU A 226 17.99 15.42 -3.09
C GLU A 226 17.24 14.11 -2.89
N VAL A 227 15.94 14.19 -2.59
CA VAL A 227 15.08 13.01 -2.49
C VAL A 227 14.83 12.46 -3.89
N ILE A 228 15.35 11.27 -4.15
CA ILE A 228 15.18 10.56 -5.42
C ILE A 228 14.15 9.45 -5.34
N GLY A 229 13.59 9.17 -4.17
CA GLY A 229 12.67 8.06 -4.00
C GLY A 229 12.25 7.79 -2.56
N THR A 230 11.56 6.69 -2.38
CA THR A 230 10.99 6.27 -1.08
C THR A 230 11.47 4.87 -0.72
N ARG A 231 11.81 4.65 0.55
CA ARG A 231 12.16 3.34 1.09
C ARG A 231 11.20 2.95 2.22
N PHE A 232 10.50 1.84 2.03
CA PHE A 232 9.77 1.17 3.10
C PHE A 232 10.57 -0.03 3.60
N ARG A 233 10.74 -0.16 4.92
CA ARG A 233 11.32 -1.37 5.52
C ARG A 233 10.29 -2.06 6.38
N PHE A 234 10.02 -3.33 6.06
CA PHE A 234 9.16 -4.21 6.82
C PHE A 234 10.04 -5.14 7.64
N ILE A 235 9.82 -5.15 8.95
CA ILE A 235 10.51 -6.05 9.87
C ILE A 235 9.46 -7.01 10.40
N LEU A 236 9.47 -8.24 9.90
CA LEU A 236 8.52 -9.29 10.26
C LEU A 236 9.21 -10.34 11.12
N PRO A 237 8.49 -11.07 11.97
CA PRO A 237 9.01 -12.30 12.58
C PRO A 237 9.41 -13.30 11.49
N ALA A 238 10.63 -13.85 11.57
CA ALA A 238 11.06 -14.88 10.64
C ALA A 238 10.25 -16.16 10.86
N TRP A 239 9.86 -16.80 9.76
CA TRP A 239 9.27 -18.12 9.86
C TRP A 239 10.34 -19.15 10.24
N THR A 240 10.12 -19.83 11.38
CA THR A 240 11.02 -20.86 11.91
C THR A 240 10.62 -22.28 11.51
N GLY A 241 9.49 -22.44 10.80
CA GLY A 241 9.07 -23.74 10.31
C GLY A 241 9.93 -24.20 9.14
N LYS A 242 10.25 -25.50 9.09
CA LYS A 242 10.85 -26.11 7.91
C LYS A 242 9.74 -26.41 6.91
N LYS A 243 9.84 -25.93 5.66
CA LYS A 243 9.16 -26.58 4.53
C LYS A 243 10.16 -27.52 3.85
N GLY A 244 10.60 -28.54 4.58
CA GLY A 244 11.68 -29.41 4.10
C GLY A 244 13.05 -28.72 4.13
N ASP A 245 14.09 -29.50 4.40
CA ASP A 245 15.48 -29.04 4.38
C ASP A 245 15.86 -28.46 3.01
N THR A 246 16.40 -27.23 2.98
CA THR A 246 17.72 -26.87 2.41
C THR A 246 17.85 -25.34 2.29
N GLY A 247 19.03 -24.80 2.66
CA GLY A 247 19.44 -23.44 2.28
C GLY A 247 19.87 -22.56 3.45
N ASP A 248 21.09 -22.78 3.94
CA ASP A 248 21.79 -21.89 4.86
C ASP A 248 22.03 -20.52 4.18
N CYS A 249 21.65 -19.41 4.85
CA CYS A 249 21.66 -18.05 4.30
C CYS A 249 23.06 -17.41 4.20
N SER A 250 24.13 -18.21 4.09
CA SER A 250 25.50 -17.72 3.92
C SER A 250 26.17 -18.34 2.71
N GLY A 251 25.94 -17.76 1.52
CA GLY A 251 26.61 -18.13 0.29
C GLY A 251 27.18 -16.92 -0.44
N ASN A 252 28.47 -16.66 -0.24
CA ASN A 252 29.26 -15.71 -1.04
C ASN A 252 29.04 -15.94 -2.54
N GLY A 253 28.29 -15.04 -3.19
CA GLY A 253 28.12 -15.04 -4.64
C GLY A 253 29.44 -14.66 -5.33
N LYS A 254 30.20 -15.65 -5.79
CA LYS A 254 31.15 -15.43 -6.88
C LYS A 254 30.38 -15.30 -8.19
N PRO A 255 30.77 -14.37 -9.09
CA PRO A 255 30.18 -14.31 -10.42
C PRO A 255 30.69 -15.49 -11.25
N HIS A 256 29.77 -16.19 -11.92
CA HIS A 256 30.08 -17.15 -12.98
C HIS A 256 29.78 -16.51 -14.35
N PRO A 257 30.51 -16.95 -15.40
CA PRO A 257 30.96 -16.12 -16.53
C PRO A 257 29.89 -15.73 -17.54
#